data_AF-A0A939I1P6-F1
#
_entry.id   AF-A0A939I1P6-F1
#
_cell.length_a   1.000
_cell.length_b   1.000
_cell.length_c   1.000
_cell.angle_alpha   90.00
_cell.angle_beta   90.00
_cell.angle_gamma   90.00
#
_symmetry.space_group_name_H-M   'P 1'
#
loop_
_entity.id
_entity.type
_entity.pdbx_description
1 polymer ?
#
loop_
_entity_poly.entity_id
_entity_poly.type
_entity_poly.pdbx_seq_one_letter_code
_entity_poly.pdbx_strand_id
1 'polypeptide(L)'
;MQNIPHRMIVLLMDLDRNEDRLSYVESQIPEELRDRVFVLGVLSEPESLKRDIQRTWEEIGEALAKDCYENRNELWGHNLLKHNRTTLDRMISSVKPYLFN
;
A
#
# COMPACT_ATOMS: atom_id res chain seq x y z
N MET A 1 -18.02 3.96 -9.59
CA MET A 1 -17.07 2.82 -9.78
C MET A 1 -17.66 1.69 -10.61
N GLN A 2 -18.96 1.38 -10.47
CA GLN A 2 -19.61 0.28 -11.20
C GLN A 2 -19.53 0.41 -12.74
N ASN A 3 -19.49 1.62 -13.28
CA ASN A 3 -19.47 1.86 -14.74
C ASN A 3 -18.07 1.84 -15.39
N ILE A 4 -17.00 1.54 -14.65
CA ILE A 4 -15.63 1.47 -15.19
C ILE A 4 -14.97 0.18 -14.68
N PRO A 5 -15.25 -0.96 -15.34
CA PRO A 5 -15.02 -2.27 -14.76
C PRO A 5 -13.54 -2.57 -14.46
N HIS A 6 -12.60 -1.94 -15.19
CA HIS A 6 -11.17 -2.25 -15.12
C HIS A 6 -10.35 -1.24 -14.30
N ARG A 7 -11.01 -0.32 -13.59
CA ARG A 7 -10.31 0.68 -12.77
C ARG A 7 -9.80 0.04 -11.49
N MET A 8 -8.50 0.14 -11.27
CA MET A 8 -7.85 -0.13 -9.99
C MET A 8 -7.75 1.16 -9.18
N ILE A 9 -7.87 1.07 -7.86
CA ILE A 9 -7.82 2.20 -6.92
C ILE A 9 -6.86 1.85 -5.80
N VAL A 10 -5.94 2.77 -5.52
CA VAL A 10 -5.12 2.74 -4.31
C VAL A 10 -5.58 3.87 -3.41
N LEU A 11 -5.93 3.54 -2.17
CA LEU A 11 -6.22 4.49 -1.11
C LEU A 11 -5.00 4.57 -0.21
N LEU A 12 -4.44 5.78 -0.07
CA LEU A 12 -3.32 6.07 0.83
C LEU A 12 -3.86 6.80 2.06
N MET A 13 -3.53 6.31 3.24
CA MET A 13 -4.03 6.89 4.49
C MET A 13 -3.03 6.88 5.64
N ASP A 14 -3.13 7.85 6.52
CA ASP A 14 -2.52 7.77 7.86
C ASP A 14 -3.35 6.80 8.72
N LEU A 15 -2.71 5.98 9.54
CA LEU A 15 -3.39 5.09 10.48
C LEU A 15 -3.56 5.68 11.88
N ASP A 16 -3.07 6.88 12.17
CA ASP A 16 -3.17 7.57 13.47
C ASP A 16 -2.71 6.70 14.65
N ARG A 17 -1.69 5.85 14.44
CA ARG A 17 -1.18 4.85 15.41
C ARG A 17 -2.20 3.77 15.81
N ASN A 18 -3.24 3.58 15.01
CA ASN A 18 -4.26 2.57 15.22
C ASN A 18 -4.10 1.43 14.20
N GLU A 19 -3.59 0.28 14.66
CA GLU A 19 -3.37 -0.89 13.81
C GLU A 19 -4.68 -1.48 13.23
N ASP A 20 -5.82 -1.27 13.90
CA ASP A 20 -7.12 -1.74 13.45
C ASP A 20 -7.77 -0.82 12.39
N ARG A 21 -7.23 0.40 12.20
CA ARG A 21 -7.83 1.36 11.25
C ARG A 21 -7.79 0.83 9.82
N LEU A 22 -6.74 0.10 9.46
CA LEU A 22 -6.61 -0.48 8.12
C LEU A 22 -7.70 -1.53 7.88
N SER A 23 -7.84 -2.50 8.79
CA SER A 23 -8.83 -3.58 8.67
C SER A 23 -10.26 -3.03 8.75
N TYR A 24 -10.49 -2.00 9.55
CA TYR A 24 -11.75 -1.28 9.59
C TYR A 24 -12.09 -0.68 8.22
N VAL A 25 -11.18 0.09 7.61
CA VAL A 25 -11.43 0.70 6.29
C VAL A 25 -11.66 -0.37 5.22
N GLU A 26 -10.88 -1.46 5.24
CA GLU A 26 -11.06 -2.58 4.32
C GLU A 26 -12.43 -3.27 4.47
N SER A 27 -12.98 -3.32 5.69
CA SER A 27 -14.32 -3.85 5.95
C SER A 27 -15.46 -2.97 5.41
N GLN A 28 -15.19 -1.67 5.20
CA GLN A 28 -16.15 -0.73 4.64
C GLN A 28 -16.19 -0.74 3.11
N ILE A 29 -15.24 -1.43 2.46
CA ILE A 29 -15.21 -1.55 1.00
C ILE A 29 -16.31 -2.54 0.57
N PRO A 30 -17.23 -2.13 -0.31
CA PRO A 30 -18.23 -3.05 -0.88
C PRO A 30 -17.59 -4.27 -1.53
N GLU A 31 -18.20 -5.44 -1.34
CA GLU A 31 -17.65 -6.73 -1.77
C GLU A 31 -17.29 -6.73 -3.27
N GLU A 32 -18.14 -6.14 -4.11
CA GLU A 32 -17.96 -6.06 -5.57
C GLU A 32 -16.79 -5.14 -6.01
N LEU A 33 -16.22 -4.38 -5.08
CA LEU A 33 -15.08 -3.49 -5.31
C LEU A 33 -13.79 -4.01 -4.71
N ARG A 34 -13.84 -5.03 -3.85
CA ARG A 34 -12.72 -5.47 -3.01
C ARG A 34 -11.49 -5.84 -3.83
N ASP A 35 -11.67 -6.54 -4.94
CA ASP A 35 -10.58 -6.97 -5.83
C ASP A 35 -9.87 -5.80 -6.55
N ARG A 36 -10.46 -4.62 -6.55
CA ARG A 36 -9.99 -3.44 -7.30
C ARG A 36 -9.56 -2.27 -6.42
N VAL A 37 -9.83 -2.32 -5.12
CA VAL A 37 -9.46 -1.28 -4.16
C VAL A 37 -8.37 -1.82 -3.24
N PHE A 38 -7.23 -1.15 -3.16
CA PHE A 38 -6.09 -1.49 -2.32
C PHE A 38 -5.90 -0.36 -1.30
N VAL A 39 -5.89 -0.67 -0.01
CA VAL A 39 -5.64 0.30 1.06
C VAL A 39 -4.22 0.13 1.55
N LEU A 40 -3.43 1.20 1.47
CA LEU A 40 -2.08 1.25 2.01
C LEU A 40 -2.03 2.39 3.03
N GLY A 41 -1.30 2.17 4.12
CA GLY A 41 -1.15 3.18 5.16
C GLY A 41 0.22 3.24 5.77
N VAL A 42 0.42 4.29 6.57
CA VAL A 42 1.59 4.43 7.43
C VAL A 42 1.08 4.44 8.87
N LEU A 43 1.75 3.71 9.77
CA LEU A 43 1.23 3.52 11.13
C LEU A 43 1.17 4.84 11.90
N SER A 44 2.11 5.74 11.65
CA SER A 44 2.18 7.07 12.24
C SER A 44 2.64 8.06 11.17
N GLU A 45 3.16 9.22 11.56
CA GLU A 45 3.70 10.20 10.62
C GLU A 45 4.82 9.64 9.69
N PRO A 46 4.75 9.88 8.37
CA PRO A 46 5.77 9.47 7.41
C PRO A 46 7.14 10.13 7.67
N GLU A 47 7.20 11.27 8.36
CA GLU A 47 8.45 11.94 8.76
C GLU A 47 9.30 11.03 9.64
N SER A 48 8.66 10.16 10.43
CA SER A 48 9.38 9.18 11.23
C SER A 48 10.04 8.12 10.35
N LEU A 49 9.35 7.65 9.32
CA LEU A 49 9.90 6.74 8.31
C LEU A 49 11.13 7.36 7.63
N LYS A 50 11.03 8.63 7.20
CA LYS A 50 12.16 9.35 6.58
C LYS A 50 13.36 9.51 7.52
N ARG A 51 13.11 9.82 8.79
CA ARG A 51 14.17 9.95 9.80
C ARG A 51 14.90 8.62 10.04
N ASP A 52 14.16 7.51 10.06
CA ASP A 52 14.73 6.18 10.31
C ASP A 52 15.52 5.66 9.11
N ILE A 53 15.06 5.93 7.88
CA ILE A 53 15.72 5.47 6.64
C ILE A 53 16.88 6.40 6.22
N GLN A 54 16.84 7.68 6.60
CA GLN A 54 17.83 8.70 6.23
C GLN A 54 17.99 8.90 4.70
N ARG A 55 16.86 8.89 3.97
CA ARG A 55 16.80 9.14 2.52
C ARG A 55 15.83 10.27 2.17
N THR A 56 15.87 10.74 0.93
CA THR A 56 14.86 11.69 0.42
C THR A 56 13.50 11.01 0.24
N TRP A 57 12.44 11.80 0.07
CA TRP A 57 11.11 11.24 -0.18
C TRP A 57 11.06 10.49 -1.51
N GLU A 58 11.72 11.03 -2.53
CA GLU A 58 11.85 10.45 -3.84
C GLU A 58 12.55 9.09 -3.79
N GLU A 59 13.68 9.00 -3.07
CA GLU A 59 14.42 7.74 -2.89
C GLU A 59 13.60 6.68 -2.12
N ILE A 60 12.81 7.10 -1.13
CA ILE A 60 11.92 6.22 -0.38
C ILE A 60 10.80 5.70 -1.29
N GLY A 61 10.16 6.59 -2.05
CA GLY A 61 9.11 6.22 -3.00
C GLY A 61 9.60 5.29 -4.10
N GLU A 62 10.77 5.57 -4.67
CA GLU A 62 11.43 4.72 -5.67
C GLU A 62 11.74 3.33 -5.09
N ALA A 63 12.29 3.27 -3.87
CA ALA A 63 12.57 2.00 -3.21
C ALA A 63 11.29 1.18 -2.95
N LEU A 64 10.21 1.80 -2.47
CA LEU A 64 8.93 1.12 -2.26
C LEU A 64 8.32 0.59 -3.56
N ALA A 65 8.39 1.39 -4.64
CA ALA A 65 7.91 1.00 -5.96
C ALA A 65 8.74 -0.15 -6.55
N LYS A 66 10.06 -0.10 -6.41
CA LYS A 66 10.98 -1.15 -6.84
C LYS A 66 10.75 -2.45 -6.07
N ASP A 67 10.62 -2.37 -4.75
CA ASP A 67 10.30 -3.53 -3.91
C ASP A 67 8.98 -4.17 -4.34
N CYS A 68 7.97 -3.36 -4.64
CA CYS A 68 6.68 -3.83 -5.17
C CYS A 68 6.86 -4.57 -6.51
N TYR A 69 7.61 -4.00 -7.45
CA TYR A 69 7.85 -4.60 -8.77
C TYR A 69 8.65 -5.91 -8.68
N GLU A 70 9.70 -5.92 -7.85
CA GLU A 70 10.62 -7.03 -7.67
C GLU A 70 10.10 -8.09 -6.67
N ASN A 71 8.90 -7.88 -6.11
CA ASN A 71 8.29 -8.71 -5.07
C ASN A 71 9.20 -8.91 -3.83
N ARG A 72 9.81 -7.82 -3.37
CA ARG A 72 10.66 -7.77 -2.17
C ARG A 72 9.92 -7.11 -1.01
N ASN A 73 10.41 -7.35 0.20
CA ASN A 73 9.86 -6.80 1.43
C ASN A 73 10.88 -5.95 2.20
N GLU A 74 11.83 -5.32 1.51
CA GLU A 74 12.95 -4.63 2.17
C GLU A 74 12.40 -3.43 2.96
N LEU A 75 11.95 -2.39 2.25
CA LEU A 75 11.45 -1.18 2.90
C LEU A 75 10.03 -1.35 3.44
N TRP A 76 9.22 -2.16 2.76
CA TRP A 76 7.89 -2.55 3.23
C TRP A 76 7.92 -3.30 4.56
N GLY A 77 9.04 -3.95 4.91
CA GLY A 77 9.24 -4.61 6.20
C GLY A 77 9.40 -3.67 7.40
N HIS A 78 9.51 -2.35 7.18
CA HIS A 78 9.65 -1.36 8.25
C HIS A 78 8.44 -1.38 9.20
N ASN A 79 8.65 -1.11 10.49
CA ASN A 79 7.58 -1.15 11.50
C ASN A 79 6.39 -0.24 11.19
N LEU A 80 6.64 0.88 10.50
CA LEU A 80 5.60 1.81 10.06
C LEU A 80 4.84 1.37 8.79
N LEU A 81 5.27 0.30 8.12
CA LEU A 81 4.72 -0.14 6.82
C LEU A 81 4.33 -1.63 6.76
N LYS A 82 4.87 -2.47 7.65
CA LYS A 82 4.72 -3.94 7.61
C LYS A 82 3.28 -4.44 7.63
N HIS A 83 2.34 -3.66 8.16
CA HIS A 83 0.92 -3.99 8.19
C HIS A 83 0.29 -4.02 6.79
N ASN A 84 0.88 -3.34 5.80
CA ASN A 84 0.41 -3.33 4.42
C ASN A 84 0.64 -4.65 3.68
N ARG A 85 1.35 -5.61 4.30
CA ARG A 85 1.88 -6.80 3.61
C ARG A 85 0.81 -7.56 2.83
N THR A 86 -0.32 -7.86 3.47
CA THR A 86 -1.43 -8.59 2.83
C THR A 86 -1.97 -7.84 1.61
N THR A 87 -2.13 -6.53 1.73
CA THR A 87 -2.66 -5.70 0.64
C THR A 87 -1.65 -5.52 -0.49
N LEU A 88 -0.36 -5.43 -0.15
CA LEU A 88 0.74 -5.40 -1.11
C LEU A 88 0.81 -6.70 -1.93
N ASP A 89 0.75 -7.86 -1.28
CA ASP A 89 0.78 -9.17 -1.95
C ASP A 89 -0.37 -9.31 -2.97
N ARG A 90 -1.57 -8.81 -2.60
CA ARG A 90 -2.74 -8.77 -3.49
C ARG A 90 -2.55 -7.77 -4.63
N MET A 91 -2.07 -6.56 -4.33
CA MET A 91 -1.85 -5.51 -5.32
C MET A 91 -0.83 -5.94 -6.39
N ILE A 92 0.30 -6.54 -5.98
CA ILE A 92 1.31 -7.04 -6.93
C ILE A 92 0.69 -8.05 -7.90
N SER A 93 -0.08 -9.01 -7.37
CA SER A 93 -0.73 -10.05 -8.18
C SER A 93 -1.78 -9.48 -9.15
N SER A 94 -2.51 -8.43 -8.75
CA SER A 94 -3.56 -7.83 -9.58
C SER A 94 -3.05 -6.78 -10.57
N VAL A 95 -2.02 -6.01 -10.22
CA VAL A 95 -1.61 -4.80 -10.96
C VAL A 95 -0.42 -5.07 -11.87
N LYS A 96 0.52 -5.93 -11.47
CA LYS A 96 1.74 -6.20 -12.25
C LYS A 96 1.47 -6.67 -13.69
N PRO A 97 0.51 -7.58 -13.95
CA PRO A 97 0.17 -8.01 -15.31
C PRO A 97 -0.40 -6.89 -16.21
N TYR A 98 -0.84 -5.78 -15.62
CA TYR A 98 -1.45 -4.67 -16.34
C TYR A 98 -0.48 -3.50 -16.57
N LEU A 99 0.29 -3.10 -15.55
CA LEU A 99 1.18 -1.92 -15.65
C LEU A 99 2.52 -2.20 -16.32
N PHE A 100 3.00 -3.45 -16.29
CA PHE A 100 4.36 -3.80 -16.71
C PHE A 100 4.40 -4.91 -17.75
N ASN A 101 3.31 -5.04 -18.52
CA ASN A 101 3.29 -5.84 -19.75
C ASN A 101 4.01 -5.12 -20.89
#